data_AF-A0A5J4SVP8-F1
#
_entry.id   AF-A0A5J4SVP8-F1
#
_cell.length_a   1.000
_cell.length_b   1.000
_cell.length_c   1.000
_cell.angle_alpha   90.00
_cell.angle_beta   90.00
_cell.angle_gamma   90.00
#
_symmetry.space_group_name_H-M   'P 1'
#
loop_
_entity.id
_entity.type
_entity.pdbx_description
1 polymer ?
#
loop_
_entity_poly.entity_id
_entity_poly.type
_entity_poly.pdbx_seq_one_letter_code
_entity_poly.pdbx_strand_id
1 'polypeptide(L)'
;MKNYWMQFATQMWQTFLSMIKILFQSGWKITLPNSFKNKEELLILANGPSLNHTIENLETFVNTKTLLAVNFFAVSPIFDQIHPELYLIADPLFWTVPEKCILLFETLADKVTWSMSFFIPAHACKNKEWQSIISSNPNIRVYTYNTTPIEGFPCFCNFVFRKGWGVPRPHNVLIPSIAIGLRLPFRKIYLAGADHSWLSEITVTNDNVVLMNQKHFYDQNKSQPVTVLQENLKSAPLYVILYHMYITFKSYFVLESYSRRLGKEIINITPSSYIDAFKKIDI
;
A
#
# COMPACT_ATOMS: atom_id res chain seq x y z
N MET A 1 -32.76 18.36 -1.94
CA MET A 1 -33.50 17.07 -2.04
C MET A 1 -33.05 16.19 -3.21
N LYS A 2 -32.99 16.68 -4.47
CA LYS A 2 -32.59 15.87 -5.65
C LYS A 2 -31.19 15.22 -5.54
N ASN A 3 -30.20 15.94 -4.98
CA ASN A 3 -28.84 15.42 -4.79
C ASN A 3 -28.73 14.31 -3.74
N TYR A 4 -29.60 14.31 -2.72
CA TYR A 4 -29.60 13.29 -1.67
C TYR A 4 -30.06 11.93 -2.22
N TRP A 5 -31.15 11.92 -2.99
CA TRP A 5 -31.65 10.72 -3.65
C TRP A 5 -30.62 10.13 -4.62
N MET A 6 -29.95 10.98 -5.39
CA MET A 6 -28.90 10.53 -6.31
C MET A 6 -27.72 9.93 -5.55
N GLN A 7 -27.23 10.59 -4.50
CA GLN A 7 -26.14 10.08 -3.66
C GLN A 7 -26.51 8.77 -2.96
N PHE A 8 -27.75 8.63 -2.50
CA PHE A 8 -28.27 7.40 -1.91
C PHE A 8 -28.33 6.27 -2.92
N ALA A 9 -28.88 6.52 -4.11
CA ALA A 9 -28.93 5.54 -5.21
C ALA A 9 -27.53 5.10 -5.64
N THR A 10 -26.58 6.04 -5.75
CA THR A 10 -25.17 5.71 -6.03
C THR A 10 -24.57 4.82 -4.95
N GLN A 11 -24.75 5.14 -3.66
CA GLN A 11 -24.22 4.30 -2.57
C GLN A 11 -24.83 2.90 -2.57
N MET A 12 -26.14 2.79 -2.83
CA MET A 12 -26.83 1.51 -2.91
C MET A 12 -26.29 0.64 -4.05
N TRP A 13 -26.11 1.23 -5.24
CA TRP A 13 -25.52 0.56 -6.38
C TRP A 13 -24.08 0.12 -6.12
N GLN A 14 -23.27 1.00 -5.53
CA GLN A 14 -21.88 0.66 -5.18
C GLN A 14 -21.78 -0.44 -4.13
N THR A 15 -22.66 -0.44 -3.12
CA THR A 15 -22.75 -1.51 -2.13
C THR A 15 -23.10 -2.84 -2.82
N PHE A 16 -24.11 -2.86 -3.70
CA PHE A 16 -24.49 -4.04 -4.46
C PHE A 16 -23.32 -4.58 -5.31
N LEU A 17 -22.64 -3.72 -6.06
CA LEU A 17 -21.47 -4.12 -6.85
C LEU A 17 -20.33 -4.63 -5.96
N SER A 18 -20.12 -4.04 -4.78
CA SER A 18 -19.10 -4.50 -3.84
C SER A 18 -19.43 -5.87 -3.27
N MET A 19 -20.70 -6.17 -3.00
CA MET A 19 -21.13 -7.52 -2.58
C MET A 19 -20.82 -8.56 -3.65
N ILE A 20 -21.09 -8.25 -4.93
CA ILE A 20 -20.74 -9.11 -6.07
C ILE A 20 -19.22 -9.33 -6.11
N LYS A 21 -18.42 -8.24 -6.05
CA LYS A 21 -16.95 -8.34 -6.06
C LYS A 21 -16.45 -9.22 -4.91
N ILE A 22 -17.01 -9.08 -3.71
CA ILE A 22 -16.62 -9.90 -2.55
C ILE A 22 -16.86 -11.38 -2.83
N LEU A 23 -18.04 -11.72 -3.36
CA LEU A 23 -18.41 -13.09 -3.67
C LEU A 23 -17.42 -13.78 -4.62
N PHE A 24 -16.94 -13.05 -5.63
CA PHE A 24 -16.09 -13.62 -6.69
C PHE A 24 -14.58 -13.41 -6.50
N GLN A 25 -14.16 -12.41 -5.73
CA GLN A 25 -12.75 -11.98 -5.68
C GLN A 25 -12.11 -12.10 -4.29
N SER A 26 -12.89 -12.33 -3.22
CA SER A 26 -12.38 -12.30 -1.86
C SER A 26 -12.22 -13.70 -1.25
N GLY A 27 -11.10 -13.91 -0.56
CA GLY A 27 -10.95 -14.98 0.41
C GLY A 27 -11.68 -14.64 1.71
N TRP A 28 -12.43 -15.60 2.26
CA TRP A 28 -13.28 -15.38 3.45
C TRP A 28 -12.53 -15.56 4.78
N LYS A 29 -11.52 -16.43 4.79
CA LYS A 29 -10.71 -16.77 5.97
C LYS A 29 -9.35 -16.08 5.91
N ILE A 30 -9.30 -14.84 6.40
CA ILE A 30 -8.06 -14.06 6.45
C ILE A 30 -7.49 -14.13 7.85
N THR A 31 -6.32 -14.75 7.99
CA THR A 31 -5.54 -14.78 9.22
C THR A 31 -4.64 -13.54 9.30
N LEU A 32 -4.30 -13.14 10.53
CA LEU A 32 -3.39 -12.03 10.79
C LEU A 32 -2.34 -12.48 11.82
N PRO A 33 -1.11 -11.94 11.76
CA PRO A 33 -0.13 -12.14 12.81
C PRO A 33 -0.60 -11.53 14.14
N ASN A 34 -0.04 -12.02 15.24
CA ASN A 34 -0.41 -11.62 16.61
C ASN A 34 0.79 -11.31 17.51
N SER A 35 2.01 -11.34 16.97
CA SER A 35 3.25 -11.06 17.70
C SER A 35 3.98 -9.88 17.04
N PHE A 36 4.30 -8.88 17.85
CA PHE A 36 4.91 -7.61 17.42
C PHE A 36 5.83 -7.09 18.53
N LYS A 37 6.96 -6.48 18.14
CA LYS A 37 7.90 -5.79 19.03
C LYS A 37 7.21 -4.67 19.80
N ASN A 38 6.46 -3.82 19.10
CA ASN A 38 5.62 -2.79 19.68
C ASN A 38 4.16 -3.07 19.32
N LYS A 39 3.32 -3.34 20.32
CA LYS A 39 1.91 -3.73 20.08
C LYS A 39 0.98 -2.55 19.81
N GLU A 40 1.43 -1.33 20.07
CA GLU A 40 0.62 -0.11 20.02
C GLU A 40 0.90 0.74 18.78
N GLU A 41 2.13 0.69 18.26
CA GLU A 41 2.57 1.61 17.22
C GLU A 41 3.24 0.91 16.03
N LEU A 42 2.69 1.18 14.85
CA LEU A 42 3.17 0.72 13.56
C LEU A 42 3.80 1.88 12.80
N LEU A 43 4.98 1.67 12.23
CA LEU A 43 5.57 2.56 11.23
C LEU A 43 5.57 1.86 9.86
N ILE A 44 4.81 2.42 8.92
CA ILE A 44 4.79 1.98 7.53
C ILE A 44 5.86 2.75 6.76
N LEU A 45 6.81 2.01 6.22
CA LEU A 45 7.91 2.49 5.38
C LEU A 45 7.48 2.35 3.92
N ALA A 46 6.91 3.43 3.36
CA ALA A 46 6.58 3.51 1.94
C ALA A 46 7.82 3.83 1.09
N ASN A 47 7.68 3.86 -0.23
CA ASN A 47 8.83 3.89 -1.15
C ASN A 47 9.12 5.25 -1.78
N GLY A 48 8.61 6.33 -1.21
CA GLY A 48 8.85 7.68 -1.71
C GLY A 48 10.25 8.20 -1.34
N PRO A 49 10.77 9.18 -2.11
CA PRO A 49 12.18 9.58 -2.09
C PRO A 49 12.67 10.14 -0.74
N SER A 50 11.78 10.74 0.06
CA SER A 50 12.12 11.30 1.38
C SER A 50 12.44 10.25 2.46
N LEU A 51 12.24 8.96 2.16
CA LEU A 51 12.40 7.90 3.15
C LEU A 51 13.83 7.81 3.71
N ASN A 52 14.86 7.97 2.88
CA ASN A 52 16.27 7.89 3.34
C ASN A 52 16.55 8.93 4.43
N HIS A 53 16.14 10.19 4.19
CA HIS A 53 16.26 11.25 5.18
C HIS A 53 15.48 10.95 6.46
N THR A 54 14.32 10.30 6.35
CA THR A 54 13.51 9.92 7.51
C THR A 54 14.20 8.85 8.35
N ILE A 55 14.80 7.83 7.72
CA ILE A 55 15.45 6.73 8.44
C ILE A 55 16.76 7.19 9.09
N GLU A 56 17.56 7.98 8.38
CA GLU A 56 18.84 8.48 8.88
C GLU A 56 18.68 9.41 10.10
N ASN A 57 17.69 10.31 10.06
CA ASN A 57 17.51 11.30 11.14
C ASN A 57 16.67 10.77 12.32
N LEU A 58 15.86 9.72 12.11
CA LEU A 58 14.92 9.22 13.11
C LEU A 58 15.22 7.79 13.54
N GLU A 59 16.48 7.36 13.54
CA GLU A 59 16.89 5.99 13.89
C GLU A 59 16.29 5.52 15.22
N THR A 60 16.37 6.35 16.26
CA THR A 60 15.79 6.03 17.58
C THR A 60 14.28 5.84 17.49
N PHE A 61 13.58 6.72 16.74
CA PHE A 61 12.14 6.61 16.55
C PHE A 61 11.78 5.31 15.83
N VAL A 62 12.43 5.01 14.70
CA VAL A 62 12.24 3.80 13.89
C VAL A 62 12.40 2.55 14.76
N ASN A 63 13.48 2.48 15.55
CA ASN A 63 13.79 1.31 16.36
C ASN A 63 12.79 1.03 17.49
N THR A 64 11.97 2.00 17.90
CA THR A 64 10.93 1.78 18.93
C THR A 64 9.60 1.25 18.39
N LYS A 65 9.41 1.19 17.06
CA LYS A 65 8.13 0.80 16.45
C LYS A 65 8.19 -0.63 15.92
N THR A 66 7.01 -1.19 15.68
CA THR A 66 6.88 -2.31 14.74
C THR A 66 6.88 -1.74 13.33
N LEU A 67 7.64 -2.35 12.43
CA LEU A 67 7.87 -1.84 11.08
C LEU A 67 7.11 -2.66 10.04
N LEU A 68 6.52 -1.97 9.06
CA LEU A 68 5.98 -2.56 7.85
C LEU A 68 6.67 -1.96 6.62
N ALA A 69 7.49 -2.78 5.95
CA ALA A 69 8.15 -2.42 4.69
C ALA A 69 7.31 -2.88 3.48
N VAL A 70 7.48 -2.22 2.33
CA VAL A 70 6.62 -2.49 1.15
C VAL A 70 7.35 -2.67 -0.17
N ASN A 71 6.75 -3.45 -1.08
CA ASN A 71 7.22 -3.65 -2.46
C ASN A 71 8.73 -3.97 -2.55
N PHE A 72 9.54 -3.13 -3.22
CA PHE A 72 10.98 -3.36 -3.43
C PHE A 72 11.89 -2.89 -2.29
N PHE A 73 11.32 -2.51 -1.13
CA PHE A 73 12.11 -2.00 0.00
C PHE A 73 13.30 -2.91 0.37
N ALA A 74 13.13 -4.24 0.32
CA ALA A 74 14.16 -5.23 0.66
C ALA A 74 15.45 -5.17 -0.19
N VAL A 75 15.37 -4.56 -1.38
CA VAL A 75 16.53 -4.36 -2.26
C VAL A 75 17.47 -3.27 -1.71
N SER A 76 16.97 -2.38 -0.85
CA SER A 76 17.78 -1.35 -0.20
C SER A 76 18.73 -1.96 0.85
N PRO A 77 19.98 -1.46 0.99
CA PRO A 77 20.88 -1.83 2.08
C PRO A 77 20.32 -1.57 3.48
N ILE A 78 19.39 -0.61 3.62
CA ILE A 78 18.76 -0.26 4.90
C ILE A 78 17.92 -1.43 5.44
N PHE A 79 17.42 -2.32 4.57
CA PHE A 79 16.61 -3.46 4.97
C PHE A 79 17.33 -4.39 5.97
N ASP A 80 18.63 -4.59 5.75
CA ASP A 80 19.50 -5.43 6.59
C ASP A 80 19.80 -4.80 7.96
N GLN A 81 19.45 -3.53 8.17
CA GLN A 81 19.71 -2.80 9.40
C GLN A 81 18.48 -2.75 10.31
N ILE A 82 17.30 -2.51 9.72
CA ILE A 82 16.09 -2.19 10.48
C ILE A 82 15.18 -3.40 10.74
N HIS A 83 15.39 -4.51 10.04
CA HIS A 83 14.72 -5.81 10.29
C HIS A 83 13.19 -5.72 10.45
N PRO A 84 12.42 -5.34 9.41
CA PRO A 84 10.99 -5.14 9.55
C PRO A 84 10.22 -6.42 9.86
N GLU A 85 9.32 -6.37 10.84
CA GLU A 85 8.50 -7.53 11.27
C GLU A 85 7.36 -7.83 10.31
N LEU A 86 6.89 -6.82 9.58
CA LEU A 86 5.84 -6.92 8.59
C LEU A 86 6.38 -6.52 7.22
N TYR A 87 5.98 -7.25 6.20
CA TYR A 87 6.32 -6.92 4.82
C TYR A 87 5.11 -7.09 3.92
N LEU A 88 4.83 -6.14 3.03
CA LEU A 88 3.65 -6.21 2.16
C LEU A 88 3.99 -5.86 0.71
N ILE A 89 3.55 -6.70 -0.22
CA ILE A 89 3.63 -6.39 -1.65
C ILE A 89 2.24 -6.16 -2.23
N ALA A 90 2.12 -5.18 -3.12
CA ALA A 90 0.89 -4.92 -3.87
C ALA A 90 1.12 -4.52 -5.33
N ASP A 91 2.38 -4.33 -5.74
CA ASP A 91 2.71 -3.89 -7.09
C ASP A 91 2.32 -4.95 -8.15
N PRO A 92 1.57 -4.59 -9.20
CA PRO A 92 1.29 -5.50 -10.31
C PRO A 92 2.56 -6.02 -11.01
N LEU A 93 3.67 -5.28 -10.96
CA LEU A 93 4.93 -5.66 -11.61
C LEU A 93 5.46 -7.03 -11.14
N PHE A 94 5.16 -7.45 -9.92
CA PHE A 94 5.53 -8.77 -9.42
C PHE A 94 4.85 -9.92 -10.16
N TRP A 95 3.80 -9.64 -10.93
CA TRP A 95 3.03 -10.65 -11.66
C TRP A 95 3.14 -10.49 -13.17
N THR A 96 3.57 -9.33 -13.65
CA THR A 96 3.73 -9.04 -15.09
C THR A 96 5.18 -9.08 -15.55
N VAL A 97 6.15 -8.92 -14.63
CA VAL A 97 7.59 -8.92 -14.94
C VAL A 97 8.29 -9.98 -14.06
N PRO A 98 8.50 -11.21 -14.56
CA PRO A 98 9.04 -12.32 -13.78
C PRO A 98 10.34 -12.00 -13.05
N GLU A 99 11.25 -11.25 -13.68
CA GLU A 99 12.56 -10.90 -13.11
C GLU A 99 12.43 -10.05 -11.85
N LYS A 100 11.43 -9.17 -11.80
CA LYS A 100 11.14 -8.34 -10.62
C LYS A 100 10.58 -9.15 -9.46
N CYS A 101 9.77 -10.15 -9.77
CA CYS A 101 9.29 -11.12 -8.80
C CYS A 101 10.46 -11.91 -8.22
N ILE A 102 11.24 -12.58 -9.08
CA ILE A 102 12.38 -13.40 -8.67
C ILE A 102 13.34 -12.59 -7.81
N LEU A 103 13.75 -11.40 -8.28
CA LEU A 103 14.65 -10.50 -7.54
C LEU A 103 14.17 -10.26 -6.10
N LEU A 104 12.91 -9.84 -5.91
CA LEU A 104 12.42 -9.54 -4.56
C LEU A 104 12.35 -10.81 -3.70
N PHE A 105 11.82 -11.91 -4.23
CA PHE A 105 11.54 -13.09 -3.44
C PHE A 105 12.82 -13.82 -3.04
N GLU A 106 13.83 -13.88 -3.93
CA GLU A 106 15.18 -14.34 -3.59
C GLU A 106 15.84 -13.41 -2.58
N THR A 107 15.74 -12.09 -2.77
CA THR A 107 16.28 -11.12 -1.79
C THR A 107 15.69 -11.32 -0.39
N LEU A 108 14.38 -11.55 -0.29
CA LEU A 108 13.72 -11.84 0.99
C LEU A 108 14.18 -13.19 1.56
N ALA A 109 14.20 -14.24 0.73
CA ALA A 109 14.63 -15.57 1.16
C ALA A 109 16.08 -15.59 1.66
N ASP A 110 16.97 -14.82 1.04
CA ASP A 110 18.40 -14.76 1.39
C ASP A 110 18.67 -13.90 2.63
N LYS A 111 18.06 -12.70 2.70
CA LYS A 111 18.39 -11.71 3.75
C LYS A 111 17.67 -11.93 5.07
N VAL A 112 16.46 -12.48 5.05
CA VAL A 112 15.61 -12.51 6.23
C VAL A 112 16.07 -13.59 7.22
N THR A 113 16.68 -13.16 8.31
CA THR A 113 17.16 -14.02 9.40
C THR A 113 16.33 -13.88 10.69
N TRP A 114 15.32 -13.01 10.70
CA TRP A 114 14.42 -12.74 11.82
C TRP A 114 12.98 -13.12 11.46
N SER A 115 12.12 -13.33 12.48
CA SER A 115 10.71 -13.66 12.24
C SER A 115 9.99 -12.51 11.52
N MET A 116 9.52 -12.77 10.30
CA MET A 116 8.86 -11.79 9.47
C MET A 116 7.51 -12.31 8.96
N SER A 117 6.47 -11.49 9.08
CA SER A 117 5.15 -11.76 8.52
C SER A 117 5.03 -11.11 7.14
N PHE A 118 4.97 -11.94 6.10
CA PHE A 118 4.92 -11.51 4.71
C PHE A 118 3.50 -11.56 4.15
N PHE A 119 2.93 -10.39 3.85
CA PHE A 119 1.61 -10.21 3.28
C PHE A 119 1.64 -10.22 1.75
N ILE A 120 0.88 -11.15 1.17
CA ILE A 120 0.75 -11.33 -0.28
C ILE A 120 -0.72 -11.23 -0.74
N PRO A 121 -1.02 -10.62 -1.90
CA PRO A 121 -2.38 -10.61 -2.42
C PRO A 121 -2.92 -12.03 -2.65
N ALA A 122 -4.16 -12.30 -2.27
CA ALA A 122 -4.75 -13.63 -2.36
C ALA A 122 -4.75 -14.21 -3.79
N HIS A 123 -4.87 -13.36 -4.81
CA HIS A 123 -4.82 -13.80 -6.21
C HIS A 123 -3.44 -14.32 -6.63
N ALA A 124 -2.37 -13.85 -5.97
CA ALA A 124 -1.00 -14.26 -6.27
C ALA A 124 -0.67 -15.68 -5.81
N CYS A 125 -1.43 -16.23 -4.86
CA CYS A 125 -1.31 -17.63 -4.43
C CYS A 125 -1.65 -18.64 -5.53
N LYS A 126 -2.20 -18.19 -6.67
CA LYS A 126 -2.38 -19.02 -7.86
C LYS A 126 -1.06 -19.35 -8.56
N ASN A 127 -0.07 -18.45 -8.49
CA ASN A 127 1.28 -18.72 -8.99
C ASN A 127 2.06 -19.50 -7.91
N LYS A 128 2.63 -20.64 -8.29
CA LYS A 128 3.42 -21.51 -7.39
C LYS A 128 4.92 -21.23 -7.40
N GLU A 129 5.45 -20.54 -8.41
CA GLU A 129 6.88 -20.33 -8.60
C GLU A 129 7.55 -19.61 -7.43
N TRP A 130 6.90 -18.55 -6.94
CA TRP A 130 7.42 -17.79 -5.81
C TRP A 130 7.31 -18.54 -4.47
N GLN A 131 6.39 -19.51 -4.38
CA GLN A 131 6.09 -20.22 -3.13
C GLN A 131 7.28 -21.10 -2.70
N SER A 132 7.94 -21.78 -3.65
CA SER A 132 9.13 -22.58 -3.35
C SER A 132 10.27 -21.72 -2.81
N ILE A 133 10.49 -20.54 -3.42
CA ILE A 133 11.54 -19.59 -3.00
C ILE A 133 11.31 -19.17 -1.55
N ILE A 134 10.12 -18.69 -1.20
CA ILE A 134 9.83 -18.21 0.16
C ILE A 134 9.76 -19.36 1.16
N SER A 135 9.22 -20.51 0.77
CA SER A 135 9.11 -21.67 1.67
C SER A 135 10.47 -22.24 2.10
N SER A 136 11.55 -21.89 1.38
CA SER A 136 12.90 -22.27 1.76
C SER A 136 13.40 -21.58 3.03
N ASN A 137 12.81 -20.43 3.40
CA ASN A 137 13.21 -19.66 4.58
C ASN A 137 12.18 -19.82 5.72
N PRO A 138 12.51 -20.52 6.82
CA PRO A 138 11.57 -20.79 7.92
C PRO A 138 11.24 -19.54 8.75
N ASN A 139 12.00 -18.45 8.61
CA ASN A 139 11.75 -17.20 9.33
C ASN A 139 10.61 -16.38 8.71
N ILE A 140 10.23 -16.68 7.47
CA ILE A 140 9.19 -15.95 6.75
C ILE A 140 7.87 -16.71 6.86
N ARG A 141 6.87 -16.07 7.47
CA ARG A 141 5.50 -16.58 7.53
C ARG A 141 4.60 -15.82 6.57
N VAL A 142 4.01 -16.53 5.62
CA VAL A 142 3.12 -15.94 4.60
C VAL A 142 1.71 -15.75 5.16
N TYR A 143 1.15 -14.57 4.92
CA TYR A 143 -0.25 -14.20 5.18
C TYR A 143 -0.88 -13.67 3.90
N THR A 144 -2.13 -14.02 3.63
CA THR A 144 -2.84 -13.55 2.46
C THR A 144 -3.76 -12.39 2.80
N TYR A 145 -3.98 -11.49 1.84
CA TYR A 145 -4.95 -10.42 1.97
C TYR A 145 -5.72 -10.16 0.68
N ASN A 146 -6.92 -9.61 0.78
CA ASN A 146 -7.76 -9.30 -0.37
C ASN A 146 -7.49 -7.89 -0.88
N THR A 147 -7.29 -7.76 -2.20
CA THR A 147 -7.22 -6.49 -2.92
C THR A 147 -8.56 -6.08 -3.53
N THR A 148 -9.65 -6.74 -3.13
CA THR A 148 -11.01 -6.50 -3.65
C THR A 148 -11.41 -5.04 -3.40
N PRO A 149 -11.73 -4.25 -4.43
CA PRO A 149 -12.05 -2.83 -4.27
C PRO A 149 -13.50 -2.63 -3.79
N ILE A 150 -13.66 -1.97 -2.64
CA ILE A 150 -14.95 -1.81 -1.96
C ILE A 150 -15.38 -0.35 -1.92
N GLU A 151 -16.64 -0.13 -2.29
CA GLU A 151 -17.32 1.16 -2.26
C GLU A 151 -18.79 0.98 -1.84
N GLY A 152 -19.44 2.05 -1.38
CA GLY A 152 -20.85 2.03 -0.99
C GLY A 152 -21.08 2.74 0.34
N PHE A 153 -22.09 2.30 1.07
CA PHE A 153 -22.41 2.88 2.37
C PHE A 153 -21.24 2.72 3.38
N PRO A 154 -20.87 3.76 4.13
CA PRO A 154 -19.75 3.70 5.08
C PRO A 154 -19.87 2.57 6.10
N CYS A 155 -21.08 2.29 6.61
CA CYS A 155 -21.29 1.18 7.56
C CYS A 155 -20.95 -0.19 6.96
N PHE A 156 -21.34 -0.42 5.70
CA PHE A 156 -21.02 -1.63 4.96
C PHE A 156 -19.52 -1.72 4.67
N CYS A 157 -18.91 -0.65 4.14
CA CYS A 157 -17.48 -0.62 3.85
C CYS A 157 -16.65 -0.92 5.11
N ASN A 158 -16.96 -0.26 6.24
CA ASN A 158 -16.27 -0.48 7.51
C ASN A 158 -16.37 -1.93 8.00
N PHE A 159 -17.53 -2.56 7.84
CA PHE A 159 -17.70 -3.98 8.17
C PHE A 159 -16.83 -4.89 7.30
N VAL A 160 -16.83 -4.65 5.98
CA VAL A 160 -16.03 -5.40 5.01
C VAL A 160 -14.53 -5.23 5.27
N PHE A 161 -14.07 -4.01 5.56
CA PHE A 161 -12.68 -3.72 5.93
C PHE A 161 -12.29 -4.45 7.20
N ARG A 162 -13.14 -4.42 8.24
CA ARG A 162 -12.87 -5.14 9.50
C ARG A 162 -12.69 -6.64 9.27
N LYS A 163 -13.53 -7.23 8.42
CA LYS A 163 -13.46 -8.65 8.04
C LYS A 163 -12.27 -8.98 7.13
N GLY A 164 -11.62 -7.98 6.52
CA GLY A 164 -10.53 -8.19 5.57
C GLY A 164 -11.00 -8.71 4.21
N TRP A 165 -12.28 -8.57 3.89
CA TRP A 165 -12.82 -9.03 2.61
C TRP A 165 -12.51 -8.07 1.46
N GLY A 166 -12.06 -6.87 1.75
CA GLY A 166 -11.55 -5.95 0.75
C GLY A 166 -10.96 -4.71 1.38
N VAL A 167 -10.60 -3.77 0.51
CA VAL A 167 -9.95 -2.51 0.86
C VAL A 167 -10.58 -1.38 0.03
N PRO A 168 -10.40 -0.10 0.42
CA PRO A 168 -10.60 1.00 -0.52
C PRO A 168 -9.77 0.73 -1.78
N ARG A 169 -10.19 1.26 -2.94
CA ARG A 169 -9.58 0.95 -4.25
C ARG A 169 -8.04 0.98 -4.18
N PRO A 170 -7.34 -0.16 -4.29
CA PRO A 170 -5.92 -0.25 -3.97
C PRO A 170 -5.04 0.15 -5.16
N HIS A 171 -5.05 1.44 -5.51
CA HIS A 171 -4.24 1.98 -6.61
C HIS A 171 -2.75 2.16 -6.25
N ASN A 172 -2.38 1.96 -4.99
CA ASN A 172 -1.01 1.91 -4.54
C ASN A 172 -0.90 0.98 -3.31
N VAL A 173 0.33 0.63 -2.96
CA VAL A 173 0.64 -0.28 -1.84
C VAL A 173 0.31 0.29 -0.47
N LEU A 174 0.29 1.61 -0.31
CA LEU A 174 0.04 2.24 0.99
C LEU A 174 -1.40 2.03 1.46
N ILE A 175 -2.38 2.00 0.55
CA ILE A 175 -3.80 1.75 0.86
C ILE A 175 -4.00 0.39 1.57
N PRO A 176 -3.59 -0.76 1.00
CA PRO A 176 -3.71 -2.04 1.70
C PRO A 176 -2.83 -2.12 2.94
N SER A 177 -1.65 -1.50 2.96
CA SER A 177 -0.80 -1.44 4.17
C SER A 177 -1.49 -0.77 5.34
N ILE A 178 -2.11 0.39 5.12
CA ILE A 178 -2.89 1.09 6.16
C ILE A 178 -4.11 0.25 6.55
N ALA A 179 -4.84 -0.30 5.57
CA ALA A 179 -6.04 -1.11 5.85
C ALA A 179 -5.72 -2.35 6.71
N ILE A 180 -4.59 -3.02 6.46
CA ILE A 180 -4.10 -4.13 7.28
C ILE A 180 -3.64 -3.62 8.65
N GLY A 181 -2.87 -2.54 8.71
CA GLY A 181 -2.45 -1.92 9.98
C GLY A 181 -3.65 -1.58 10.88
N LEU A 182 -4.75 -1.10 10.31
CA LEU A 182 -5.99 -0.82 11.05
C LEU A 182 -6.69 -2.08 11.59
N ARG A 183 -6.47 -3.25 10.99
CA ARG A 183 -6.99 -4.54 11.48
C ARG A 183 -6.09 -5.19 12.54
N LEU A 184 -4.81 -4.83 12.57
CA LEU A 184 -3.83 -5.26 13.56
C LEU A 184 -4.01 -4.49 14.89
N PRO A 185 -3.36 -4.85 16.02
CA PRO A 185 -3.67 -4.25 17.33
C PRO A 185 -3.23 -2.79 17.47
N PHE A 186 -2.46 -2.25 16.54
CA PHE A 186 -1.87 -0.92 16.66
C PHE A 186 -2.91 0.19 16.80
N ARG A 187 -2.68 1.07 17.77
CA ARG A 187 -3.46 2.28 18.03
C ARG A 187 -2.99 3.46 17.19
N LYS A 188 -1.69 3.56 16.92
CA LYS A 188 -1.10 4.59 16.05
C LYS A 188 -0.38 3.96 14.86
N ILE A 189 -0.60 4.54 13.69
CA ILE A 189 0.04 4.13 12.43
C ILE A 189 0.75 5.35 11.85
N TYR A 190 2.07 5.33 11.84
CA TYR A 190 2.92 6.36 11.26
C TYR A 190 3.26 6.02 9.81
N LEU A 191 3.35 7.04 8.95
CA LEU A 191 3.69 6.91 7.53
C LEU A 191 4.97 7.68 7.22
N ALA A 192 6.00 6.96 6.79
CA ALA A 192 7.26 7.52 6.29
C ALA A 192 7.45 7.18 4.81
N GLY A 193 8.05 8.09 4.02
CA GLY A 193 8.22 7.91 2.58
C GLY A 193 6.90 7.89 1.80
N ALA A 194 5.85 8.51 2.35
CA ALA A 194 4.51 8.60 1.76
C ALA A 194 4.31 9.92 0.98
N ASP A 195 5.26 10.27 0.12
CA ASP A 195 5.36 11.60 -0.51
C ASP A 195 4.14 11.93 -1.37
N HIS A 196 3.75 11.04 -2.29
CA HIS A 196 2.62 11.26 -3.23
C HIS A 196 2.68 12.59 -4.01
N SER A 197 3.88 13.15 -4.18
CA SER A 197 4.14 14.44 -4.82
C SER A 197 4.21 14.38 -6.36
N TRP A 198 3.83 13.26 -6.98
CA TRP A 198 3.98 13.04 -8.43
C TRP A 198 3.22 14.02 -9.32
N LEU A 199 2.23 14.75 -8.79
CA LEU A 199 1.46 15.71 -9.57
C LEU A 199 2.35 16.81 -10.18
N SER A 200 3.41 17.24 -9.47
CA SER A 200 4.37 18.22 -10.00
C SER A 200 5.35 17.65 -11.03
N GLU A 201 5.36 16.33 -11.22
CA GLU A 201 6.27 15.62 -12.13
C GLU A 201 5.60 15.25 -13.46
N ILE A 202 4.33 15.65 -13.66
CA ILE A 202 3.58 15.38 -14.89
C ILE A 202 3.88 16.47 -15.92
N THR A 203 4.25 16.05 -17.13
CA THR A 203 4.37 16.93 -18.29
C THR A 203 3.65 16.33 -19.50
N VAL A 204 3.26 17.16 -20.47
CA VAL A 204 2.66 16.74 -21.74
C VAL A 204 3.52 17.29 -22.87
N THR A 205 3.97 16.43 -23.76
CA THR A 205 4.80 16.83 -24.92
C THR A 205 3.96 17.50 -26.01
N ASN A 206 4.61 18.14 -26.99
CA ASN A 206 3.96 18.71 -28.17
C ASN A 206 3.22 17.65 -29.01
N ASP A 207 3.61 16.38 -28.90
CA ASP A 207 2.96 15.24 -29.57
C ASP A 207 1.80 14.64 -28.74
N ASN A 208 1.34 15.34 -27.70
CA ASN A 208 0.30 14.90 -26.77
C ASN A 208 0.64 13.60 -26.00
N VAL A 209 1.92 13.34 -25.76
CA VAL A 209 2.37 12.22 -24.92
C VAL A 209 2.50 12.68 -23.48
N VAL A 210 1.88 11.97 -22.55
CA VAL A 210 2.00 12.27 -21.12
C VAL A 210 3.22 11.56 -20.53
N LEU A 211 4.12 12.34 -19.94
CA LEU A 211 5.30 11.88 -19.24
C LEU A 211 5.11 12.08 -17.74
N MET A 212 5.63 11.16 -16.94
CA MET A 212 5.67 11.30 -15.48
C MET A 212 6.98 10.73 -14.96
N ASN A 213 7.62 11.45 -14.05
CA ASN A 213 8.78 10.94 -13.34
C ASN A 213 8.35 10.31 -12.01
N GLN A 214 8.38 8.98 -11.94
CA GLN A 214 8.15 8.23 -10.71
C GLN A 214 9.48 8.01 -10.00
N LYS A 215 9.77 8.86 -9.00
CA LYS A 215 10.97 8.74 -8.17
C LYS A 215 10.68 7.83 -6.98
N HIS A 216 11.48 6.78 -6.81
CA HIS A 216 11.51 5.95 -5.61
C HIS A 216 12.85 6.10 -4.87
N PHE A 217 12.86 5.84 -3.56
CA PHE A 217 14.07 6.01 -2.73
C PHE A 217 15.24 5.08 -3.12
N TYR A 218 14.94 3.94 -3.75
CA TYR A 218 15.93 2.96 -4.20
C TYR A 218 16.46 3.22 -5.63
N ASP A 219 15.99 4.26 -6.33
CA ASP A 219 16.35 4.49 -7.73
C ASP A 219 17.75 5.13 -7.93
N GLN A 220 18.52 5.37 -6.87
CA GLN A 220 19.89 5.93 -6.92
C GLN A 220 20.03 7.16 -7.86
N ASN A 221 19.03 8.05 -7.89
CA ASN A 221 18.97 9.23 -8.78
C ASN A 221 18.97 8.93 -10.29
N LYS A 222 18.67 7.70 -10.71
CA LYS A 222 18.59 7.30 -12.13
C LYS A 222 17.18 7.44 -12.73
N SER A 223 16.19 7.84 -11.93
CA SER A 223 14.81 7.93 -12.42
C SER A 223 14.65 9.07 -13.42
N GLN A 224 14.13 8.73 -14.60
CA GLN A 224 13.88 9.64 -15.71
C GLN A 224 12.38 9.75 -15.97
N PRO A 225 11.89 10.88 -16.50
CA PRO A 225 10.52 10.96 -16.99
C PRO A 225 10.26 9.87 -18.03
N VAL A 226 9.29 9.00 -17.76
CA VAL A 226 8.89 7.93 -18.68
C VAL A 226 7.45 8.15 -19.11
N THR A 227 7.11 7.65 -20.31
CA THR A 227 5.72 7.60 -20.76
C THR A 227 4.90 6.80 -19.76
N VAL A 228 3.82 7.37 -19.25
CA VAL A 228 2.89 6.61 -18.41
C VAL A 228 2.14 5.65 -19.31
N LEU A 229 2.36 4.36 -19.13
CA LEU A 229 1.72 3.32 -19.94
C LEU A 229 0.44 2.80 -19.27
N GLN A 230 -0.57 2.52 -20.07
CA GLN A 230 -1.70 1.68 -19.65
C GLN A 230 -1.30 0.19 -19.69
N GLU A 231 -2.19 -0.70 -19.21
CA GLU A 231 -2.02 -2.16 -19.29
C GLU A 231 -1.77 -2.67 -20.73
N ASN A 232 -2.19 -1.91 -21.76
CA ASN A 232 -1.96 -2.20 -23.17
C ASN A 232 -0.70 -1.56 -23.76
N LEU A 233 0.17 -1.00 -22.91
CA LEU A 233 1.43 -0.34 -23.29
C LEU A 233 1.27 0.91 -24.17
N LYS A 234 0.08 1.53 -24.22
CA LYS A 234 -0.13 2.86 -24.83
C LYS A 234 -0.01 3.97 -23.78
N SER A 235 0.37 5.18 -24.22
CA SER A 235 0.37 6.36 -23.35
C SER A 235 -1.01 6.57 -22.71
N ALA A 236 -1.05 6.69 -21.39
CA ALA A 236 -2.26 6.97 -20.65
C ALA A 236 -2.63 8.46 -20.83
N PRO A 237 -3.87 8.77 -21.28
CA PRO A 237 -4.34 10.14 -21.30
C PRO A 237 -4.28 10.78 -19.91
N LEU A 238 -3.98 12.09 -19.86
CA LEU A 238 -3.81 12.81 -18.60
C LEU A 238 -5.00 12.65 -17.64
N TYR A 239 -6.23 12.68 -18.16
CA TYR A 239 -7.44 12.54 -17.33
C TYR A 239 -7.51 11.18 -16.61
N VAL A 240 -6.94 10.10 -17.18
CA VAL A 240 -6.89 8.78 -16.55
C VAL A 240 -5.93 8.81 -15.37
N ILE A 241 -4.77 9.45 -15.54
CA ILE A 241 -3.77 9.62 -14.47
C ILE A 241 -4.36 10.45 -13.33
N LEU A 242 -4.97 11.58 -13.65
CA LEU A 242 -5.63 12.44 -12.66
C LEU A 242 -6.79 11.72 -11.96
N TYR A 243 -7.55 10.89 -12.68
CA TYR A 243 -8.58 10.05 -12.07
C TYR A 243 -8.00 9.02 -11.10
N HIS A 244 -6.90 8.34 -11.44
CA HIS A 244 -6.22 7.43 -10.52
C HIS A 244 -5.69 8.15 -9.27
N MET A 245 -5.15 9.36 -9.43
CA MET A 245 -4.75 10.20 -8.29
C MET A 245 -5.96 10.57 -7.43
N TYR A 246 -7.07 11.02 -8.04
CA TYR A 246 -8.32 11.32 -7.32
C TYR A 246 -8.80 10.13 -6.50
N ILE A 247 -8.85 8.92 -7.08
CA ILE A 247 -9.26 7.72 -6.37
C ILE A 247 -8.29 7.39 -5.22
N THR A 248 -6.98 7.56 -5.44
CA THR A 248 -5.96 7.36 -4.41
C THR A 248 -6.16 8.28 -3.22
N PHE A 249 -6.22 9.60 -3.43
CA PHE A 249 -6.39 10.57 -2.34
C PHE A 249 -7.73 10.42 -1.63
N LYS A 250 -8.81 10.19 -2.37
CA LYS A 250 -10.12 9.87 -1.80
C LYS A 250 -10.06 8.65 -0.88
N SER A 251 -9.28 7.63 -1.25
CA SER A 251 -9.14 6.40 -0.45
C SER A 251 -8.46 6.66 0.90
N TYR A 252 -7.56 7.65 1.00
CA TYR A 252 -6.97 8.05 2.28
C TYR A 252 -8.01 8.67 3.22
N PHE A 253 -8.93 9.49 2.72
CA PHE A 253 -10.05 10.00 3.53
C PHE A 253 -11.01 8.89 3.99
N VAL A 254 -11.23 7.86 3.16
CA VAL A 254 -11.99 6.67 3.59
C VAL A 254 -11.29 5.95 4.74
N LEU A 255 -9.96 5.80 4.66
CA LEU A 255 -9.16 5.17 5.71
C LEU A 255 -9.09 6.01 6.99
N GLU A 256 -9.03 7.34 6.89
CA GLU A 256 -9.10 8.24 8.05
C GLU A 256 -10.45 8.12 8.76
N SER A 257 -11.55 8.17 8.02
CA SER A 257 -12.88 8.05 8.62
C SER A 257 -13.05 6.69 9.29
N TYR A 258 -12.51 5.64 8.69
CA TYR A 258 -12.51 4.29 9.26
C TYR A 258 -11.62 4.20 10.51
N SER A 259 -10.42 4.79 10.51
CA SER A 259 -9.51 4.77 11.67
C SER A 259 -10.12 5.46 12.88
N ARG A 260 -10.79 6.60 12.68
CA ARG A 260 -11.55 7.30 13.73
C ARG A 260 -12.62 6.42 14.36
N ARG A 261 -13.37 5.67 13.55
CA ARG A 261 -14.40 4.73 14.05
C ARG A 261 -13.79 3.61 14.89
N LEU A 262 -12.55 3.23 14.63
CA LEU A 262 -11.80 2.24 15.41
C LEU A 262 -11.12 2.84 16.64
N GLY A 263 -11.15 4.17 16.84
CA GLY A 263 -10.40 4.84 17.90
C GLY A 263 -8.88 4.85 17.66
N LYS A 264 -8.45 4.77 16.39
CA LYS A 264 -7.05 4.71 15.96
C LYS A 264 -6.62 5.99 15.26
N GLU A 265 -5.33 6.27 15.27
CA GLU A 265 -4.73 7.43 14.63
C GLU A 265 -3.82 7.01 13.47
N ILE A 266 -3.95 7.69 12.33
CA ILE A 266 -3.00 7.61 11.22
C ILE A 266 -2.26 8.94 11.17
N ILE A 267 -0.94 8.89 11.20
CA ILE A 267 -0.06 10.05 11.33
C ILE A 267 0.91 10.03 10.16
N ASN A 268 0.95 11.12 9.41
CA ASN A 268 1.90 11.31 8.33
C ASN A 268 3.11 12.09 8.85
N ILE A 269 4.29 11.45 8.84
CA ILE A 269 5.56 12.07 9.23
C ILE A 269 6.45 12.35 8.02
N THR A 270 5.90 12.19 6.82
CA THR A 270 6.64 12.40 5.57
C THR A 270 6.67 13.89 5.21
N PRO A 271 7.86 14.51 5.12
CA PRO A 271 7.97 15.91 4.76
C PRO A 271 7.45 16.16 3.34
N SER A 272 6.81 17.31 3.11
CA SER A 272 6.26 17.71 1.81
C SER A 272 5.26 16.72 1.18
N SER A 273 4.72 15.78 1.96
CA SER A 273 3.73 14.83 1.45
C SER A 273 2.45 15.52 1.00
N TYR A 274 1.92 15.12 -0.15
CA TYR A 274 0.65 15.62 -0.69
C TYR A 274 -0.56 14.95 -0.03
N ILE A 275 -0.36 13.92 0.80
CA ILE A 275 -1.46 13.30 1.54
C ILE A 275 -1.95 14.26 2.62
N ASP A 276 -3.16 14.78 2.43
CA ASP A 276 -3.85 15.74 3.29
C ASP A 276 -4.92 15.10 4.20
N ALA A 277 -5.20 13.81 4.01
CA ALA A 277 -6.19 13.10 4.80
C ALA A 277 -5.78 12.84 6.26
N PHE A 278 -4.47 12.79 6.55
CA PHE A 278 -3.96 12.36 7.86
C PHE A 278 -3.28 13.50 8.60
N LYS A 279 -3.30 13.45 9.94
CA LYS A 279 -2.58 14.41 10.79
C LYS A 279 -1.10 14.40 10.44
N LYS A 280 -0.53 15.58 10.22
CA LYS A 280 0.90 15.76 9.97
C LYS A 280 1.63 16.10 11.26
N ILE A 281 2.79 15.48 11.45
CA ILE A 281 3.72 15.80 12.54
C ILE A 281 5.11 15.87 11.93
N ASP A 282 5.80 16.98 12.15
CA ASP A 282 7.22 17.11 11.88
C ASP A 282 7.98 16.58 13.10
N ILE A 283 8.86 15.59 12.89
CA ILE A 283 9.67 14.93 13.92
C ILE A 283 11.14 15.17 13.61
#